data_AF-A8P0E7-F1
#
_entry.id   AF-A8P0E7-F1
#
_cell.length_a   1.000
_cell.length_b   1.000
_cell.length_c   1.000
_cell.angle_alpha   90.00
_cell.angle_beta   90.00
_cell.angle_gamma   90.00
#
_symmetry.space_group_name_H-M   'P 1'
#
loop_
_entity.id
_entity.type
_entity.pdbx_description
1 polymer ?
#
loop_
_entity_poly.entity_id
_entity_poly.type
_entity_poly.pdbx_seq_one_letter_code
_entity_poly.pdbx_strand_id
1 'polypeptide(L)'
;MLISDTISRIEHALKGLPHFRRLPAPTKRRLAVDTTLVGLSLRTGCLIDLFSPQEPVIAFSSLITALREDPTTRELGVKIAHVYEPESDQSFIANVEGLVTRVDLLLDGDSQKSFKTVVSCVALSPPNGFEYLEKIPTDILGAASFLREAILHGKHRPSFSLPPGMPINVTVPLAAIFLDYAVAYRPGATSPSSSLIFLNDVPVATYECFLSFQGPGRQQQRISIMKFSCPVALEELIPERFSSQKLTLQVEEELTRRLAQIGDPSAVLTVLHETVVQERLAL
;
A
#
# COMPACT_ATOMS: atom_id res chain seq x y z
N MET A 1 -5.94 8.42 20.35
CA MET A 1 -6.02 9.53 19.37
C MET A 1 -7.12 9.18 18.40
N LEU A 2 -8.13 10.03 18.20
CA LEU A 2 -9.23 9.69 17.29
C LEU A 2 -8.76 9.78 15.83
N ILE A 3 -9.16 8.81 15.02
CA ILE A 3 -8.81 8.77 13.59
C ILE A 3 -9.38 10.02 12.88
N SER A 4 -10.62 10.38 13.19
CA SER A 4 -11.31 11.54 12.62
C SER A 4 -10.61 12.88 12.89
N ASP A 5 -10.05 13.06 14.09
CA ASP A 5 -9.28 14.25 14.46
C ASP A 5 -7.99 14.35 13.64
N THR A 6 -7.29 13.23 13.49
CA THR A 6 -6.03 13.15 12.74
C THR A 6 -6.24 13.50 11.27
N ILE A 7 -7.30 12.95 10.65
CA ILE A 7 -7.66 13.28 9.27
C ILE A 7 -7.92 14.79 9.14
N SER A 8 -8.64 15.38 10.09
CA SER A 8 -9.01 16.80 10.05
C SER A 8 -7.79 17.72 10.18
N ARG A 9 -6.78 17.33 10.98
CA ARG A 9 -5.50 18.04 11.10
C ARG A 9 -4.69 17.99 9.81
N ILE A 10 -4.56 16.82 9.18
CA ILE A 10 -3.85 16.68 7.90
C ILE A 10 -4.59 17.45 6.80
N GLU A 11 -5.92 17.41 6.78
CA GLU A 11 -6.72 18.18 5.82
C GLU A 11 -6.52 19.70 5.99
N HIS A 12 -6.36 20.17 7.23
CA HIS A 12 -6.00 21.56 7.51
C HIS A 12 -4.61 21.91 6.98
N ALA A 13 -3.60 21.07 7.24
CA ALA A 13 -2.24 21.26 6.72
C ALA A 13 -2.23 21.35 5.18
N LEU A 14 -2.96 20.46 4.49
CA LEU A 14 -3.10 20.48 3.03
C LEU A 14 -3.67 21.80 2.48
N LYS A 15 -4.56 22.47 3.22
CA LYS A 15 -5.14 23.76 2.79
C LYS A 15 -4.10 24.89 2.82
N GLY A 16 -3.11 24.82 3.71
CA GLY A 16 -2.04 25.81 3.81
C GLY A 16 -1.01 25.74 2.68
N LEU A 17 -0.80 24.55 2.11
CA LEU A 17 0.29 24.26 1.17
C LEU A 17 -0.03 24.64 -0.28
N PRO A 18 0.83 25.40 -0.99
CA PRO A 18 0.57 25.87 -2.35
C PRO A 18 0.22 24.77 -3.36
N HIS A 19 0.98 23.66 -3.37
CA HIS A 19 0.80 22.55 -4.31
C HIS A 19 -0.55 21.84 -4.15
N PHE A 20 -1.11 21.83 -2.93
CA PHE A 20 -2.37 21.14 -2.63
C PHE A 20 -3.57 22.09 -2.55
N ARG A 21 -3.35 23.41 -2.46
CA ARG A 21 -4.40 24.41 -2.28
C ARG A 21 -5.50 24.35 -3.34
N ARG A 22 -5.14 24.04 -4.60
CA ARG A 22 -6.09 23.98 -5.72
C ARG A 22 -6.80 22.64 -5.88
N LEU A 23 -6.44 21.62 -5.10
CA LEU A 23 -7.11 20.33 -5.18
C LEU A 23 -8.59 20.45 -4.76
N PRO A 24 -9.51 19.72 -5.42
CA PRO A 24 -10.89 19.58 -4.97
C PRO A 24 -10.96 19.11 -3.52
N ALA A 25 -11.97 19.57 -2.77
CA ALA A 25 -12.15 19.17 -1.37
C ALA A 25 -12.23 17.64 -1.16
N PRO A 26 -12.93 16.85 -2.00
CA PRO A 26 -12.93 15.39 -1.90
C PRO A 26 -11.52 14.79 -2.04
N THR A 27 -10.72 15.28 -2.99
CA THR A 27 -9.34 14.81 -3.22
C THR A 27 -8.45 15.11 -2.01
N LYS A 28 -8.54 16.31 -1.44
CA LYS A 28 -7.80 16.67 -0.20
C LYS A 28 -8.20 15.77 0.96
N ARG A 29 -9.50 15.54 1.13
CA ARG A 29 -10.02 14.68 2.20
C ARG A 29 -9.49 13.25 2.03
N ARG A 30 -9.51 12.72 0.81
CA ARG A 30 -9.00 11.38 0.51
C ARG A 30 -7.51 11.26 0.78
N LEU A 31 -6.69 12.22 0.33
CA LEU A 31 -5.27 12.27 0.66
C LEU A 31 -5.02 12.34 2.18
N ALA A 32 -5.82 13.11 2.91
CA ALA A 32 -5.73 13.20 4.36
C ALA A 32 -6.08 11.88 5.05
N VAL A 33 -7.13 11.18 4.59
CA VAL A 33 -7.46 9.83 5.03
C VAL A 33 -6.28 8.91 4.76
N ASP A 34 -5.76 8.91 3.54
CA ASP A 34 -4.73 7.98 3.13
C ASP A 34 -3.43 8.16 3.92
N THR A 35 -3.03 9.42 4.12
CA THR A 35 -1.88 9.81 4.96
C THR A 35 -2.11 9.43 6.42
N THR A 36 -3.33 9.58 6.93
CA THR A 36 -3.69 9.17 8.30
C THR A 36 -3.53 7.66 8.47
N LEU A 37 -4.07 6.86 7.56
CA LEU A 37 -4.01 5.39 7.65
C LEU A 37 -2.58 4.87 7.61
N VAL A 38 -1.71 5.47 6.77
CA VAL A 38 -0.29 5.10 6.70
C VAL A 38 0.46 5.57 7.95
N GLY A 39 0.24 6.81 8.37
CA GLY A 39 0.94 7.38 9.52
C GLY A 39 0.54 6.80 10.87
N LEU A 40 -0.67 6.26 10.98
CA LEU A 40 -1.13 5.44 12.11
C LEU A 40 -0.66 3.98 12.05
N SER A 41 0.13 3.62 11.05
CA SER A 41 0.58 2.24 10.79
C SER A 41 -0.55 1.24 10.57
N LEU A 42 -1.75 1.69 10.16
CA LEU A 42 -2.81 0.76 9.73
C LEU A 42 -2.47 0.16 8.36
N ARG A 43 -1.78 0.93 7.50
CA ARG A 43 -1.18 0.48 6.24
C ARG A 43 0.32 0.76 6.23
N THR A 44 1.07 -0.10 5.56
CA THR A 44 2.48 0.14 5.25
C THR A 44 2.64 1.24 4.20
N GLY A 45 1.71 1.36 3.25
CA GLY A 45 1.78 2.41 2.24
C GLY A 45 0.47 2.59 1.48
N CYS A 46 0.43 3.65 0.67
CA CYS A 46 -0.65 3.92 -0.27
C CYS A 46 -0.14 4.58 -1.54
N LEU A 47 -0.68 4.16 -2.68
CA LEU A 47 -0.50 4.81 -3.97
C LEU A 47 -1.37 6.07 -4.03
N ILE A 48 -0.82 7.16 -4.57
CA ILE A 48 -1.57 8.39 -4.85
C ILE A 48 -1.94 8.37 -6.34
N ASP A 49 -3.17 7.96 -6.64
CA ASP A 49 -3.71 7.77 -7.99
C ASP A 49 -4.75 8.84 -8.40
N LEU A 50 -5.08 9.76 -7.49
CA LEU A 50 -6.13 10.76 -7.70
C LEU A 50 -5.66 12.02 -8.44
N PHE A 51 -4.36 12.30 -8.40
CA PHE A 51 -3.72 13.46 -9.02
C PHE A 51 -2.20 13.27 -9.06
N SER A 52 -1.52 13.93 -10.00
CA SER A 52 -0.05 14.06 -10.01
C SER A 52 0.34 15.55 -9.95
N PRO A 53 1.05 16.01 -8.90
CA PRO A 53 1.66 17.34 -8.89
C PRO A 53 2.72 17.48 -9.99
N GLN A 54 2.97 18.70 -10.49
CA GLN A 54 4.06 18.94 -11.45
C GLN A 54 5.45 18.60 -10.89
N GLU A 55 5.63 18.73 -9.57
CA GLU A 55 6.88 18.41 -8.86
C GLU A 55 6.55 17.54 -7.65
N PRO A 56 6.27 16.23 -7.83
CA PRO A 56 5.75 15.37 -6.77
C PRO A 56 6.66 15.34 -5.54
N VAL A 57 7.97 15.20 -5.75
CA VAL A 57 8.97 15.16 -4.67
C VAL A 57 8.94 16.42 -3.81
N ILE A 58 8.84 17.61 -4.42
CA ILE A 58 8.80 18.88 -3.68
C ILE A 58 7.46 19.02 -2.94
N ALA A 59 6.35 18.74 -3.63
CA ALA A 59 5.01 18.83 -3.06
C ALA A 59 4.86 17.94 -1.82
N PHE A 60 5.18 16.65 -1.93
CA PHE A 60 5.05 15.72 -0.81
C PHE A 60 6.12 15.93 0.27
N SER A 61 7.33 16.38 -0.09
CA SER A 61 8.32 16.78 0.91
C SER A 61 7.81 17.93 1.78
N SER A 62 7.15 18.91 1.17
CA SER A 62 6.57 20.06 1.86
C SER A 62 5.43 19.64 2.80
N LEU A 63 4.57 18.71 2.37
CA LEU A 63 3.53 18.12 3.22
C LEU A 63 4.12 17.42 4.44
N ILE A 64 5.04 16.49 4.23
CA ILE A 64 5.61 15.69 5.33
C ILE A 64 6.40 16.58 6.29
N THR A 65 7.09 17.60 5.79
CA THR A 65 7.79 18.59 6.62
C THR A 65 6.81 19.38 7.48
N ALA A 66 5.71 19.89 6.90
CA ALA A 66 4.68 20.61 7.66
C ALA A 66 4.06 19.73 8.77
N LEU A 67 3.83 18.43 8.49
CA LEU A 67 3.33 17.48 9.50
C LEU A 67 4.35 17.22 10.61
N ARG A 68 5.66 17.23 10.31
CA ARG A 68 6.73 17.05 11.33
C ARG A 68 6.89 18.28 12.22
N GLU A 69 6.68 19.47 11.66
CA GLU A 69 6.81 20.74 12.37
C GLU A 69 5.65 20.97 13.35
N ASP A 70 4.42 20.66 12.93
CA ASP A 70 3.21 20.78 13.76
C ASP A 70 3.22 19.79 14.95
N PRO A 71 3.26 20.26 16.21
CA PRO A 71 3.25 19.39 17.39
C PRO A 71 2.09 18.39 17.44
N THR A 72 0.96 18.72 16.82
CA THR A 72 -0.26 17.91 16.83
C THR A 72 -0.25 16.75 15.84
N THR A 73 0.66 16.78 14.86
CA THR A 73 0.83 15.74 13.82
C THR A 73 2.27 15.21 13.74
N ARG A 74 3.20 15.75 14.52
CA ARG A 74 4.63 15.39 14.51
C ARG A 74 4.90 13.91 14.60
N GLU A 75 4.27 13.22 15.55
CA GLU A 75 4.46 11.77 15.75
C GLU A 75 4.06 10.95 14.52
N LEU A 76 3.09 11.43 13.76
CA LEU A 76 2.67 10.84 12.50
C LEU A 76 3.66 11.20 11.38
N GLY A 77 4.02 12.48 11.27
CA GLY A 77 4.92 13.00 10.24
C GLY A 77 6.30 12.35 10.25
N VAL A 78 6.83 11.97 11.42
CA VAL A 78 8.12 11.27 11.53
C VAL A 78 8.06 9.80 11.11
N LYS A 79 6.88 9.18 11.13
CA LYS A 79 6.67 7.78 10.73
C LYS A 79 6.47 7.61 9.24
N ILE A 80 6.17 8.68 8.52
CA ILE A 80 5.89 8.62 7.08
C ILE A 80 7.01 9.22 6.24
N ALA A 81 7.13 8.68 5.04
CA ALA A 81 7.94 9.20 3.95
C ALA A 81 7.18 9.09 2.64
N HIS A 82 7.55 9.94 1.68
CA HIS A 82 7.10 9.82 0.30
C HIS A 82 8.11 8.97 -0.49
N VAL A 83 7.62 8.05 -1.31
CA VAL A 83 8.43 7.26 -2.24
C VAL A 83 7.94 7.55 -3.65
N TYR A 84 8.84 8.01 -4.52
CA TYR A 84 8.53 8.38 -5.89
C TYR A 84 9.12 7.38 -6.88
N GLU A 85 8.30 6.88 -7.79
CA GLU A 85 8.74 6.06 -8.92
C GLU A 85 8.77 6.95 -10.19
N PRO A 86 9.98 7.32 -10.68
CA PRO A 86 10.10 8.36 -11.71
C PRO A 86 9.64 7.92 -13.11
N GLU A 87 9.66 6.63 -13.45
CA GLU A 87 9.33 6.18 -14.81
C GLU A 87 7.82 6.22 -15.08
N SER A 88 7.01 5.90 -14.07
CA SER A 88 5.55 5.91 -14.13
C SER A 88 4.91 7.17 -13.53
N ASP A 89 5.72 8.12 -13.06
CA ASP A 89 5.29 9.30 -12.31
C ASP A 89 4.38 8.96 -11.12
N GLN A 90 4.63 7.82 -10.47
CA GLN A 90 3.81 7.33 -9.36
C GLN A 90 4.37 7.80 -8.01
N SER A 91 3.47 8.25 -7.14
CA SER A 91 3.79 8.70 -5.80
C SER A 91 3.16 7.78 -4.76
N PHE A 92 3.94 7.38 -3.76
CA PHE A 92 3.49 6.60 -2.61
C PHE A 92 3.74 7.36 -1.32
N ILE A 93 2.81 7.27 -0.37
CA ILE A 93 3.09 7.60 1.03
C ILE A 93 3.28 6.29 1.78
N ALA A 94 4.42 6.13 2.45
CA ALA A 94 4.81 4.91 3.13
C ALA A 94 5.11 5.16 4.61
N ASN A 95 4.75 4.21 5.45
CA ASN A 95 5.15 4.10 6.83
C ASN A 95 6.56 3.50 6.86
N VAL A 96 7.53 4.29 7.31
CA VAL A 96 8.96 3.96 7.29
C VAL A 96 9.25 2.68 8.08
N GLU A 97 8.70 2.55 9.29
CA GLU A 97 8.95 1.40 10.15
C GLU A 97 8.25 0.13 9.63
N GLY A 98 6.99 0.27 9.20
CA GLY A 98 6.24 -0.83 8.61
C GLY A 98 6.90 -1.37 7.34
N LEU A 99 7.42 -0.47 6.49
CA LEU A 99 8.11 -0.84 5.27
C LEU A 99 9.44 -1.54 5.54
N VAL A 100 10.28 -1.01 6.44
CA VAL A 100 11.54 -1.66 6.84
C VAL A 100 11.27 -3.04 7.42
N THR A 101 10.33 -3.16 8.37
CA THR A 101 9.95 -4.44 8.98
C THR A 101 9.49 -5.44 7.92
N ARG A 102 8.68 -4.99 6.95
CA ARG A 102 8.20 -5.84 5.88
C ARG A 102 9.35 -6.33 5.01
N VAL A 103 10.27 -5.45 4.60
CA VAL A 103 11.44 -5.83 3.80
C VAL A 103 12.34 -6.79 4.58
N ASP A 104 12.59 -6.55 5.87
CA ASP A 104 13.37 -7.46 6.73
C ASP A 104 12.77 -8.88 6.70
N LEU A 105 11.45 -9.00 6.87
CA LEU A 105 10.76 -10.29 6.79
C LEU A 105 10.94 -10.99 5.42
N LEU A 106 11.05 -10.22 4.32
CA LEU A 106 11.31 -10.78 2.99
C LEU A 106 12.76 -11.26 2.84
N LEU A 107 13.72 -10.55 3.44
CA LEU A 107 15.14 -10.83 3.32
C LEU A 107 15.59 -11.99 4.23
N ASP A 108 14.95 -12.18 5.38
CA ASP A 108 15.35 -13.19 6.37
C ASP A 108 15.20 -14.64 5.87
N GLY A 109 14.41 -14.90 4.82
CA GLY A 109 14.35 -16.18 4.08
C GLY A 109 13.75 -17.38 4.84
N ASP A 110 13.96 -17.48 6.16
CA ASP A 110 13.42 -18.49 7.06
C ASP A 110 11.99 -18.14 7.53
N SER A 111 11.54 -16.92 7.24
CA SER A 111 10.20 -16.39 7.50
C SER A 111 9.10 -17.19 6.83
N GLN A 112 9.40 -17.99 5.80
CA GLN A 112 8.40 -18.85 5.13
C GLN A 112 7.76 -19.88 6.07
N LYS A 113 8.40 -20.19 7.22
CA LYS A 113 7.82 -21.07 8.25
C LYS A 113 6.82 -20.35 9.16
N SER A 114 6.85 -19.02 9.21
CA SER A 114 5.87 -18.23 9.95
C SER A 114 4.78 -17.79 8.97
N PHE A 115 3.54 -18.25 9.16
CA PHE A 115 2.37 -17.83 8.39
C PHE A 115 2.03 -16.32 8.52
N LYS A 116 2.94 -15.50 9.08
CA LYS A 116 2.79 -14.06 9.22
C LYS A 116 3.02 -13.37 7.88
N THR A 117 1.92 -13.05 7.20
CA THR A 117 1.76 -12.00 6.17
C THR A 117 2.95 -11.77 5.22
N VAL A 118 3.58 -12.85 4.74
CA VAL A 118 4.60 -12.76 3.68
C VAL A 118 3.86 -12.65 2.35
N VAL A 119 4.15 -11.59 1.60
CA VAL A 119 3.69 -11.41 0.22
C VAL A 119 4.08 -12.61 -0.64
N SER A 120 3.13 -13.08 -1.45
CA SER A 120 3.38 -14.16 -2.42
C SER A 120 3.59 -13.56 -3.79
N CYS A 121 4.59 -14.03 -4.54
CA CYS A 121 4.78 -13.58 -5.91
C CYS A 121 4.09 -14.52 -6.90
N VAL A 122 3.44 -13.93 -7.90
CA VAL A 122 2.73 -14.66 -8.96
C VAL A 122 3.23 -14.13 -10.30
N ALA A 123 4.00 -14.92 -11.03
CA ALA A 123 4.41 -14.56 -12.38
C ALA A 123 3.23 -14.68 -13.34
N LEU A 124 3.08 -13.70 -14.22
CA LEU A 124 2.06 -13.71 -15.25
C LEU A 124 2.63 -14.30 -16.53
N SER A 125 1.93 -15.28 -17.07
CA SER A 125 2.31 -16.03 -18.27
C SER A 125 1.20 -15.88 -19.31
N PRO A 126 1.27 -14.86 -20.18
CA PRO A 126 0.27 -14.63 -21.22
C PRO A 126 0.11 -15.88 -22.13
N PRO A 127 -1.09 -16.10 -22.72
CA PRO A 127 -2.24 -15.19 -22.71
C PRO A 127 -3.07 -15.22 -21.42
N ASN A 128 -3.29 -16.39 -20.78
CA ASN A 128 -4.24 -16.52 -19.66
C ASN A 128 -3.68 -17.36 -18.49
N GLY A 129 -2.36 -17.38 -18.31
CA GLY A 129 -1.70 -18.18 -17.29
C GLY A 129 -1.08 -17.33 -16.19
N PHE A 130 -0.89 -17.96 -15.05
CA PHE A 130 0.02 -17.47 -14.03
C PHE A 130 0.80 -18.65 -13.44
N GLU A 131 1.95 -18.35 -12.86
CA GLU A 131 2.80 -19.29 -12.16
C GLU A 131 3.03 -18.76 -10.74
N TYR A 132 2.73 -19.59 -9.75
CA TYR A 132 3.09 -19.29 -8.37
C TYR A 132 4.60 -19.37 -8.20
N LEU A 133 5.21 -18.32 -7.65
CA LEU A 133 6.63 -18.32 -7.35
C LEU A 133 6.83 -18.66 -5.86
N GLU A 134 7.39 -19.84 -5.59
CA GLU A 134 7.70 -20.28 -4.22
C GLU A 134 8.63 -19.31 -3.47
N LYS A 135 9.47 -18.58 -4.20
CA LYS A 135 10.42 -17.60 -3.68
C LYS A 135 10.21 -16.26 -4.36
N ILE A 136 10.45 -15.19 -3.60
CA ILE A 136 10.50 -13.84 -4.16
C ILE A 136 11.73 -13.74 -5.08
N PRO A 137 11.54 -13.34 -6.34
CA PRO A 137 12.64 -13.09 -7.26
C PRO A 137 13.71 -12.14 -6.69
N THR A 138 14.98 -12.41 -7.01
CA THR A 138 16.13 -11.70 -6.46
C THR A 138 16.22 -10.24 -6.91
N ASP A 139 15.69 -9.92 -8.09
CA ASP A 139 15.56 -8.55 -8.61
C ASP A 139 14.62 -7.70 -7.73
N ILE A 140 13.48 -8.27 -7.32
CA ILE A 140 12.53 -7.63 -6.39
C ILE A 140 13.15 -7.48 -4.99
N LEU A 141 13.84 -8.51 -4.50
CA LEU A 141 14.56 -8.43 -3.21
C LEU A 141 15.67 -7.37 -3.23
N GLY A 142 16.40 -7.25 -4.34
CA GLY A 142 17.40 -6.21 -4.54
C GLY A 142 16.81 -4.81 -4.49
N ALA A 143 15.68 -4.58 -5.17
CA ALA A 143 14.99 -3.29 -5.14
C ALA A 143 14.42 -2.96 -3.74
N ALA A 144 13.84 -3.96 -3.05
CA ALA A 144 13.34 -3.80 -1.68
C ALA A 144 14.48 -3.49 -0.71
N SER A 145 15.62 -4.19 -0.82
CA SER A 145 16.83 -3.95 -0.02
C SER A 145 17.39 -2.54 -0.27
N PHE A 146 17.48 -2.10 -1.52
CA PHE A 146 17.89 -0.73 -1.85
C PHE A 146 17.02 0.31 -1.14
N LEU A 147 15.71 0.14 -1.17
CA LEU A 147 14.78 1.08 -0.53
C LEU A 147 14.91 1.07 0.98
N ARG A 148 15.03 -0.12 1.59
CA ARG A 148 15.31 -0.26 3.03
C ARG A 148 16.57 0.50 3.41
N GLU A 149 17.68 0.31 2.69
CA GLU A 149 18.92 1.01 2.95
C GLU A 149 18.76 2.53 2.77
N ALA A 150 18.08 2.98 1.71
CA ALA A 150 17.81 4.40 1.49
C ALA A 150 17.03 5.03 2.65
N ILE A 151 16.05 4.32 3.19
CA ILE A 151 15.23 4.75 4.34
C ILE A 151 16.08 4.80 5.62
N LEU A 152 16.88 3.76 5.90
CA LEU A 152 17.72 3.68 7.09
C LEU A 152 18.82 4.74 7.11
N HIS A 153 19.51 4.94 5.98
CA HIS A 153 20.55 5.96 5.84
C HIS A 153 19.98 7.38 5.75
N GLY A 154 18.83 7.52 5.09
CA GLY A 154 18.12 8.78 4.94
C GLY A 154 17.14 9.05 6.08
N LYS A 155 17.42 8.55 7.29
CA LYS A 155 16.61 8.82 8.49
C LYS A 155 16.35 10.33 8.54
N HIS A 156 15.07 10.73 8.54
CA HIS A 156 14.58 12.12 8.44
C HIS A 156 14.40 12.75 7.05
N ARG A 157 14.76 12.10 5.94
CA ARG A 157 14.35 12.59 4.61
C ARG A 157 12.83 12.47 4.47
N PRO A 158 12.15 13.50 3.94
CA PRO A 158 10.70 13.43 3.74
C PRO A 158 10.33 12.66 2.47
N SER A 159 11.21 12.61 1.47
CA SER A 159 11.00 11.89 0.21
C SER A 159 12.21 11.07 -0.21
N PHE A 160 11.94 9.98 -0.91
CA PHE A 160 12.89 9.10 -1.58
C PHE A 160 12.43 8.87 -3.01
N SER A 161 13.38 8.74 -3.93
CA SER A 161 13.09 8.33 -5.31
C SER A 161 13.67 6.95 -5.54
N LEU A 162 12.87 6.11 -6.18
CA LEU A 162 13.30 4.83 -6.68
C LEU A 162 14.32 5.02 -7.83
N PRO A 163 15.24 4.06 -8.06
CA PRO A 163 16.19 4.17 -9.15
C PRO A 163 15.48 4.26 -10.52
N PRO A 164 15.94 5.12 -11.44
CA PRO A 164 15.37 5.19 -12.78
C PRO A 164 15.65 3.91 -13.56
N GLY A 165 14.83 3.65 -14.59
CA GLY A 165 14.97 2.50 -15.47
C GLY A 165 14.68 1.13 -14.83
N MET A 166 13.99 1.09 -13.68
CA MET A 166 13.56 -0.19 -13.11
C MET A 166 12.47 -0.83 -13.99
N PRO A 167 12.57 -2.14 -14.28
CA PRO A 167 11.62 -2.79 -15.17
C PRO A 167 10.28 -3.05 -14.46
N ILE A 168 9.20 -3.11 -15.24
CA ILE A 168 7.83 -3.27 -14.73
C ILE A 168 7.62 -4.56 -13.93
N ASN A 169 8.36 -5.62 -14.28
CA ASN A 169 8.36 -6.89 -13.58
C ASN A 169 9.03 -6.82 -12.19
N VAL A 170 9.60 -5.67 -11.82
CA VAL A 170 10.11 -5.35 -10.48
C VAL A 170 9.24 -4.30 -9.80
N THR A 171 8.86 -3.22 -10.50
CA THR A 171 8.10 -2.11 -9.90
C THR A 171 6.68 -2.50 -9.49
N VAL A 172 5.97 -3.32 -10.27
CA VAL A 172 4.60 -3.77 -9.94
C VAL A 172 4.59 -4.64 -8.66
N PRO A 173 5.42 -5.71 -8.54
CA PRO A 173 5.54 -6.43 -7.29
C PRO A 173 5.97 -5.57 -6.11
N LEU A 174 6.88 -4.62 -6.34
CA LEU A 174 7.36 -3.71 -5.31
C LEU A 174 6.23 -2.81 -4.77
N ALA A 175 5.35 -2.31 -5.64
CA ALA A 175 4.15 -1.59 -5.24
C ALA A 175 3.23 -2.46 -4.37
N ALA A 176 2.98 -3.72 -4.76
CA ALA A 176 2.19 -4.66 -3.95
C ALA A 176 2.79 -4.89 -2.56
N ILE A 177 4.12 -4.90 -2.43
CA ILE A 177 4.82 -4.95 -1.13
C ILE A 177 4.51 -3.69 -0.31
N PHE A 178 4.54 -2.49 -0.90
CA PHE A 178 4.22 -1.24 -0.20
C PHE A 178 2.77 -1.21 0.28
N LEU A 179 1.86 -1.77 -0.51
CA LEU A 179 0.42 -1.72 -0.27
C LEU A 179 -0.10 -2.82 0.67
N ASP A 180 0.80 -3.60 1.29
CA ASP A 180 0.48 -4.76 2.13
C ASP A 180 -0.34 -5.85 1.42
N TYR A 181 -0.23 -5.98 0.09
CA TYR A 181 -0.99 -7.00 -0.62
C TYR A 181 -0.47 -8.41 -0.29
N ALA A 182 -1.40 -9.37 -0.22
CA ALA A 182 -1.08 -10.77 -0.02
C ALA A 182 -0.42 -11.40 -1.26
N VAL A 183 -0.74 -10.87 -2.44
CA VAL A 183 -0.23 -11.30 -3.74
C VAL A 183 0.41 -10.12 -4.46
N ALA A 184 1.62 -10.34 -4.97
CA ALA A 184 2.37 -9.44 -5.82
C ALA A 184 2.47 -10.05 -7.22
N TYR A 185 1.76 -9.47 -8.17
CA TYR A 185 1.81 -9.90 -9.56
C TYR A 185 3.11 -9.45 -10.20
N ARG A 186 3.82 -10.39 -10.84
CA ARG A 186 5.05 -10.16 -11.58
C ARG A 186 4.75 -10.27 -13.08
N PRO A 187 4.62 -9.13 -13.77
CA PRO A 187 4.45 -9.16 -15.22
C PRO A 187 5.65 -9.78 -15.95
N GLY A 188 5.43 -10.29 -17.17
CA GLY A 188 6.49 -10.85 -18.01
C GLY A 188 7.53 -9.79 -18.44
N ALA A 189 8.82 -10.15 -18.46
CA ALA A 189 9.91 -9.23 -18.78
C ALA A 189 9.89 -8.70 -20.22
N THR A 190 9.24 -9.43 -21.14
CA THR A 190 9.13 -9.08 -22.57
C THR A 190 7.87 -8.29 -22.90
N SER A 191 7.02 -7.99 -21.91
CA SER A 191 5.82 -7.20 -22.13
C SER A 191 6.25 -5.77 -22.52
N PRO A 192 5.86 -5.27 -23.72
CA PRO A 192 6.20 -3.92 -24.11
C PRO A 192 5.62 -2.97 -23.06
N SER A 193 6.42 -1.97 -22.67
CA SER A 193 6.09 -0.96 -21.66
C SER A 193 4.77 -0.20 -21.94
N SER A 194 4.19 -0.35 -23.13
CA SER A 194 2.93 0.26 -23.55
C SER A 194 1.71 -0.67 -23.55
N SER A 195 1.86 -1.99 -23.42
CA SER A 195 0.71 -2.90 -23.28
C SER A 195 0.44 -3.11 -21.79
N LEU A 196 -0.63 -2.49 -21.28
CA LEU A 196 -1.19 -2.79 -19.97
C LEU A 196 -1.31 -4.32 -19.82
N ILE A 197 -0.65 -4.87 -18.82
CA ILE A 197 -0.62 -6.31 -18.58
C ILE A 197 -1.89 -6.61 -17.79
N PHE A 198 -2.83 -7.28 -18.43
CA PHE A 198 -4.10 -7.63 -17.84
C PHE A 198 -4.16 -9.12 -17.54
N LEU A 199 -4.80 -9.47 -16.44
CA LEU A 199 -5.39 -10.79 -16.29
C LEU A 199 -6.72 -10.77 -17.05
N ASN A 200 -6.76 -11.38 -18.24
CA ASN A 200 -7.97 -11.47 -19.05
C ASN A 200 -8.70 -12.78 -18.74
N ASP A 201 -9.99 -12.67 -18.41
CA ASP A 201 -10.87 -13.81 -18.17
C ASP A 201 -10.39 -14.79 -17.07
N VAL A 202 -9.54 -14.31 -16.16
CA VAL A 202 -9.09 -15.08 -15.00
C VAL A 202 -10.01 -14.77 -13.82
N PRO A 203 -10.71 -15.77 -13.24
CA PRO A 203 -11.45 -15.58 -12.01
C PRO A 203 -10.51 -15.14 -10.88
N VAL A 204 -10.87 -14.05 -10.22
CA VAL A 204 -10.13 -13.52 -9.07
C VAL A 204 -11.05 -13.39 -7.86
N ALA A 205 -10.53 -13.78 -6.71
CA ALA A 205 -11.10 -13.42 -5.41
C ALA A 205 -10.62 -12.01 -5.06
N THR A 206 -11.54 -11.07 -4.90
CA THR A 206 -11.24 -9.71 -4.42
C THR A 206 -11.55 -9.60 -2.94
N TYR A 207 -10.68 -8.89 -2.24
CA TYR A 207 -10.78 -8.64 -0.81
C TYR A 207 -10.79 -7.14 -0.61
N GLU A 208 -11.83 -6.61 0.03
CA GLU A 208 -11.95 -5.19 0.34
C GLU A 208 -12.17 -4.98 1.84
N CYS A 209 -11.22 -4.29 2.46
CA CYS A 209 -11.22 -4.04 3.90
C CYS A 209 -11.76 -2.65 4.17
N PHE A 210 -12.77 -2.54 5.02
CA PHE A 210 -13.38 -1.29 5.44
C PHE A 210 -13.09 -0.99 6.89
N LEU A 211 -12.82 0.29 7.17
CA LEU A 211 -12.84 0.83 8.52
C LEU A 211 -14.10 1.66 8.71
N SER A 212 -14.86 1.34 9.74
CA SER A 212 -15.97 2.16 10.19
C SER A 212 -15.62 2.82 11.52
N PHE A 213 -15.81 4.14 11.67
CA PHE A 213 -15.52 4.86 12.91
C PHE A 213 -16.43 6.08 13.08
N GLN A 214 -16.46 6.68 14.27
CA GLN A 214 -17.24 7.90 14.52
C GLN A 214 -16.52 9.14 13.99
N GLY A 215 -17.14 9.81 13.01
CA GLY A 215 -16.69 11.08 12.48
C GLY A 215 -17.22 12.30 13.26
N PRO A 216 -16.91 13.51 12.78
CA PRO A 216 -17.47 14.75 13.32
C PRO A 216 -19.00 14.69 13.38
N GLY A 217 -19.58 15.13 14.50
CA GLY A 217 -21.04 15.11 14.69
C GLY A 217 -21.63 13.70 14.88
N ARG A 218 -20.83 12.71 15.30
CA ARG A 218 -21.24 11.31 15.52
C ARG A 218 -21.75 10.60 14.26
N GLN A 219 -21.47 11.14 13.07
CA GLN A 219 -21.79 10.45 11.83
C GLN A 219 -20.85 9.26 11.65
N GLN A 220 -21.40 8.09 11.38
CA GLN A 220 -20.59 6.92 11.07
C GLN A 220 -19.90 7.14 9.72
N GLN A 221 -18.57 7.12 9.71
CA GLN A 221 -17.77 7.14 8.49
C GLN A 221 -17.35 5.72 8.18
N ARG A 222 -17.41 5.34 6.89
CA ARG A 222 -16.88 4.09 6.37
C ARG A 222 -15.89 4.40 5.26
N ILE A 223 -14.66 3.93 5.40
CA ILE A 223 -13.59 4.14 4.42
C ILE A 223 -12.99 2.80 4.00
N SER A 224 -12.60 2.68 2.74
CA SER A 224 -11.83 1.54 2.23
C SER A 224 -10.37 1.72 2.63
N ILE A 225 -9.81 0.75 3.38
CA ILE A 225 -8.41 0.74 3.82
C ILE A 225 -7.54 0.18 2.70
N MET A 226 -7.88 -1.02 2.24
CA MET A 226 -7.14 -1.74 1.22
C MET A 226 -8.11 -2.57 0.39
N LYS A 227 -7.77 -2.71 -0.88
CA LYS A 227 -8.42 -3.60 -1.83
C LYS A 227 -7.34 -4.33 -2.59
N PHE A 228 -7.42 -5.66 -2.66
CA PHE A 228 -6.51 -6.48 -3.44
C PHE A 228 -7.24 -7.67 -4.05
N SER A 229 -6.61 -8.32 -5.01
CA SER A 229 -7.13 -9.51 -5.69
C SER A 229 -6.15 -10.66 -5.59
N CYS A 230 -6.68 -11.89 -5.70
CA CYS A 230 -5.93 -13.13 -5.72
C CYS A 230 -6.56 -14.04 -6.80
N PRO A 231 -5.80 -14.64 -7.72
CA PRO A 231 -6.36 -15.60 -8.66
C PRO A 231 -7.01 -16.77 -7.92
N VAL A 232 -8.24 -17.14 -8.29
CA VAL A 232 -8.98 -18.23 -7.61
C VAL A 232 -8.23 -19.56 -7.72
N ALA A 233 -7.53 -19.79 -8.84
CA ALA A 233 -6.74 -21.01 -9.01
C ALA A 233 -5.57 -21.15 -8.01
N LEU A 234 -5.16 -20.09 -7.29
CA LEU A 234 -4.22 -20.24 -6.16
C LEU A 234 -4.84 -20.92 -4.95
N GLU A 235 -6.15 -20.75 -4.72
CA GLU A 235 -6.88 -21.46 -3.66
C GLU A 235 -6.90 -22.96 -3.93
N GLU A 236 -7.00 -23.37 -5.20
CA GLU A 236 -6.91 -24.78 -5.59
C GLU A 236 -5.47 -25.32 -5.49
N LEU A 237 -4.48 -24.51 -5.88
CA LEU A 237 -3.08 -24.93 -5.91
C LEU A 237 -2.45 -25.03 -4.50
N ILE A 238 -2.77 -24.08 -3.61
CA ILE A 238 -2.15 -23.94 -2.28
C ILE A 238 -3.24 -23.49 -1.27
N PRO A 239 -4.24 -24.36 -0.99
CA PRO A 239 -5.43 -24.02 -0.19
C PRO A 239 -5.12 -23.59 1.24
N GLU A 240 -4.06 -24.15 1.83
CA GLU A 240 -3.61 -23.82 3.18
C GLU A 240 -3.19 -22.35 3.34
N ARG A 241 -2.85 -21.69 2.21
CA ARG A 241 -2.42 -20.28 2.17
C ARG A 241 -3.44 -19.35 1.55
N PHE A 242 -4.05 -19.73 0.43
CA PHE A 242 -4.89 -18.82 -0.37
C PHE A 242 -6.38 -19.09 -0.30
N SER A 243 -6.83 -20.03 0.53
CA SER A 243 -8.27 -20.17 0.74
C SER A 243 -8.87 -18.86 1.26
N SER A 244 -10.08 -18.55 0.78
CA SER A 244 -10.76 -17.29 1.10
C SER A 244 -10.90 -17.06 2.61
N GLN A 245 -11.18 -18.12 3.36
CA GLN A 245 -11.21 -18.09 4.82
C GLN A 245 -9.84 -17.74 5.43
N LYS A 246 -8.74 -18.35 4.94
CA LYS A 246 -7.39 -18.12 5.47
C LYS A 246 -6.92 -16.70 5.20
N LEU A 247 -7.09 -16.21 3.98
CA LEU A 247 -6.72 -14.84 3.62
C LEU A 247 -7.53 -13.81 4.41
N THR A 248 -8.85 -14.03 4.52
CA THR A 248 -9.72 -13.15 5.33
C THR A 248 -9.24 -13.10 6.78
N LEU A 249 -9.05 -14.26 7.42
CA LEU A 249 -8.58 -14.32 8.81
C LEU A 249 -7.21 -13.66 8.99
N GLN A 250 -6.25 -13.90 8.10
CA GLN A 250 -4.92 -13.30 8.18
C GLN A 250 -4.97 -11.76 8.08
N VAL A 251 -5.76 -11.24 7.14
CA VAL A 251 -5.91 -9.79 6.96
C VAL A 251 -6.66 -9.17 8.15
N GLU A 252 -7.72 -9.83 8.61
CA GLU A 252 -8.48 -9.39 9.79
C GLU A 252 -7.62 -9.37 11.06
N GLU A 253 -6.84 -10.43 11.32
CA GLU A 253 -5.94 -10.51 12.47
C GLU A 253 -4.89 -9.39 12.44
N GLU A 254 -4.24 -9.18 11.29
CA GLU A 254 -3.19 -8.16 11.18
C GLU A 254 -3.74 -6.73 11.29
N LEU A 255 -4.86 -6.43 10.62
CA LEU A 255 -5.49 -5.11 10.71
C LEU A 255 -6.11 -4.85 12.09
N THR A 256 -6.68 -5.88 12.74
CA THR A 256 -7.20 -5.76 14.11
C THR A 256 -6.08 -5.50 15.09
N ARG A 257 -4.94 -6.19 14.95
CA ARG A 257 -3.74 -5.95 15.76
C ARG A 257 -3.24 -4.51 15.62
N ARG A 258 -3.16 -3.99 14.39
CA ARG A 258 -2.78 -2.59 14.12
C ARG A 258 -3.81 -1.60 14.67
N LEU A 259 -5.09 -1.90 14.53
CA LEU A 259 -6.17 -1.05 15.04
C LEU A 259 -6.15 -0.94 16.56
N ALA A 260 -5.87 -2.04 17.27
CA ALA A 260 -5.70 -2.05 18.71
C ALA A 260 -4.56 -1.12 19.18
N GLN A 261 -3.49 -0.99 18.39
CA GLN A 261 -2.38 -0.07 18.69
C GLN A 261 -2.76 1.41 18.53
N ILE A 262 -3.74 1.72 17.68
CA ILE A 262 -4.26 3.10 17.51
C ILE A 262 -5.11 3.52 18.72
N GLY A 263 -5.84 2.56 19.30
CA GLY A 263 -6.67 2.79 20.48
C GLY A 263 -7.89 3.67 20.24
N ASP A 264 -8.48 3.63 19.03
CA ASP A 264 -9.76 4.27 18.74
C ASP A 264 -10.90 3.26 19.00
N PRO A 265 -11.66 3.40 20.11
CA PRO A 265 -12.68 2.42 20.49
C PRO A 265 -13.91 2.45 19.58
N SER A 266 -14.06 3.49 18.75
CA SER A 266 -15.17 3.59 17.79
C SER A 266 -14.90 2.84 16.49
N ALA A 267 -13.65 2.44 16.28
CA ALA A 267 -13.20 1.88 15.02
C ALA A 267 -13.51 0.37 14.93
N VAL A 268 -14.14 -0.02 13.84
CA VAL A 268 -14.56 -1.39 13.54
C VAL A 268 -14.05 -1.76 12.15
N LEU A 269 -13.37 -2.89 12.07
CA LEU A 269 -12.90 -3.48 10.81
C LEU A 269 -13.98 -4.39 10.22
N THR A 270 -14.07 -4.42 8.89
CA THR A 270 -14.87 -5.41 8.16
C THR A 270 -14.12 -5.80 6.90
N VAL A 271 -13.99 -7.10 6.61
CA VAL A 271 -13.42 -7.59 5.36
C VAL A 271 -14.55 -8.19 4.52
N LEU A 272 -14.65 -7.73 3.27
CA LEU A 272 -15.54 -8.30 2.27
C LEU A 272 -14.72 -9.14 1.30
N HIS A 273 -15.23 -10.32 0.98
CA HIS A 273 -14.70 -11.23 -0.02
C HIS A 273 -15.77 -11.47 -1.08
N GLU A 274 -15.38 -11.35 -2.34
CA GLU A 274 -16.22 -11.70 -3.49
C GLU A 274 -15.34 -12.36 -4.57
N THR A 275 -15.94 -13.19 -5.41
CA THR A 275 -15.28 -13.73 -6.61
C THR A 275 -15.83 -13.03 -7.83
N VAL A 276 -14.94 -12.45 -8.64
CA VAL A 276 -15.29 -11.72 -9.85
C VAL A 276 -14.48 -12.23 -11.03
N VAL A 277 -15.08 -12.20 -12.20
CA VAL A 277 -14.39 -12.39 -13.48
C VAL A 277 -14.45 -11.05 -14.19
N GLN A 278 -13.29 -10.50 -14.55
CA GLN A 278 -13.20 -9.25 -15.29
C GLN A 278 -12.58 -9.51 -16.65
N GLU A 279 -13.13 -8.89 -17.69
CA GLU A 279 -12.55 -8.94 -19.04
C GLU A 279 -11.12 -8.37 -19.05
N ARG A 280 -10.86 -7.37 -18.19
CA ARG A 280 -9.55 -6.73 -18.00
C ARG A 280 -9.36 -6.32 -16.55
N LEU A 281 -8.57 -7.08 -15.81
CA LEU A 281 -8.09 -6.67 -14.49
C LEU A 281 -6.73 -5.96 -14.66
N ALA A 282 -6.71 -4.65 -14.41
CA ALA A 282 -5.47 -3.87 -14.37
C ALA A 282 -4.65 -4.23 -13.13
N LEU A 283 -3.32 -4.25 -13.29
CA LEU A 283 -2.34 -4.56 -12.25
C LEU A 283 -1.62 -3.31 -11.76
#